data_AF-A0A842SU19-F1
#
_entry.id   AF-A0A842SU19-F1
#
_cell.length_a   1.000
_cell.length_b   1.000
_cell.length_c   1.000
_cell.angle_alpha   90.00
_cell.angle_beta   90.00
_cell.angle_gamma   90.00
#
_symmetry.space_group_name_H-M   'P 1'
#
loop_
_entity.id
_entity.type
_entity.pdbx_description
1 polymer ?
#
loop_
_entity_poly.entity_id
_entity_poly.type
_entity_poly.pdbx_seq_one_letter_code
_entity_poly.pdbx_strand_id
1 'polypeptide(L)'
;MNKKNLKLLTFALLCTTILTSSYSVFLRSQYIEIKKENKKILTELDNFTSHVDLMIDYGNGTIIWYNNTRIIPGESLLNVTRDIADVEYTVSEFGTFINSINGVEGTNDNFWIWYQYEDGWNMGLTGAGKKYLHEGDVVSWKYSDSY
;
A
#
# COMPACT_ATOMS: atom_id res chain seq x y z
N MET A 1 -11.97 0.14 -62.05
CA MET A 1 -12.88 -0.43 -61.01
C MET A 1 -14.32 -0.02 -61.33
N ASN A 2 -15.27 -0.97 -61.40
CA ASN A 2 -16.66 -0.68 -61.80
C ASN A 2 -17.44 0.02 -60.67
N LYS A 3 -18.30 1.00 -60.99
CA LYS A 3 -19.20 1.69 -60.04
C LYS A 3 -19.97 0.73 -59.13
N LYS A 4 -20.36 -0.45 -59.64
CA LYS A 4 -21.05 -1.49 -58.85
C LYS A 4 -20.15 -2.06 -57.73
N ASN A 5 -18.87 -2.29 -58.02
CA ASN A 5 -17.91 -2.80 -57.04
C ASN A 5 -17.55 -1.74 -56.00
N LEU A 6 -17.49 -0.47 -56.39
CA LEU A 6 -17.28 0.64 -55.45
C LEU A 6 -18.46 0.78 -54.47
N LYS A 7 -19.71 0.70 -54.95
CA LYS A 7 -20.90 0.73 -54.09
C LYS A 7 -20.95 -0.44 -53.10
N LEU A 8 -20.57 -1.64 -53.56
CA LEU A 8 -20.51 -2.83 -52.71
C LEU A 8 -19.43 -2.68 -51.62
N LEU A 9 -18.26 -2.17 -51.98
CA LEU A 9 -17.16 -1.92 -51.04
C LEU A 9 -17.58 -0.90 -49.97
N THR A 10 -18.20 0.22 -50.38
CA THR A 10 -18.67 1.25 -49.43
C THR A 10 -19.73 0.71 -48.48
N PHE A 11 -20.62 -0.17 -48.97
CA PHE A 11 -21.64 -0.80 -48.14
C PHE A 11 -21.03 -1.75 -47.10
N ALA A 12 -20.07 -2.58 -47.51
CA ALA A 12 -19.35 -3.48 -46.59
C ALA A 12 -18.57 -2.71 -45.50
N LEU A 13 -17.94 -1.58 -45.86
CA LEU A 13 -17.25 -0.69 -44.92
C LEU A 13 -18.23 -0.05 -43.92
N LEU A 14 -19.41 0.38 -44.38
CA LEU A 14 -20.47 0.88 -43.50
C LEU A 14 -20.97 -0.20 -42.53
N CYS A 15 -21.20 -1.42 -43.01
CA CYS A 15 -21.64 -2.51 -42.12
C CYS A 15 -20.59 -2.86 -41.07
N THR A 16 -19.32 -2.97 -41.45
CA THR A 16 -18.23 -3.32 -40.52
C THR A 16 -17.97 -2.22 -39.48
N THR A 17 -18.05 -0.95 -39.86
CA THR A 17 -17.93 0.18 -38.93
C THR A 17 -19.09 0.22 -37.92
N ILE A 18 -20.32 -0.04 -38.34
CA ILE A 18 -21.48 -0.13 -37.44
C ILE A 18 -21.34 -1.30 -36.47
N LEU A 19 -20.94 -2.48 -36.96
CA LEU A 19 -20.74 -3.68 -36.14
C LEU A 19 -19.63 -3.46 -35.09
N THR A 20 -18.47 -2.96 -35.52
CA THR A 20 -17.34 -2.68 -34.62
C THR A 20 -17.68 -1.59 -33.61
N SER A 21 -18.41 -0.54 -34.00
CA SER A 21 -18.87 0.51 -33.09
C SER A 21 -19.84 -0.05 -32.05
N SER A 22 -20.80 -0.87 -32.47
CA SER A 22 -21.80 -1.48 -31.58
C SER A 22 -21.13 -2.42 -30.57
N TYR A 23 -20.20 -3.25 -31.03
CA TYR A 23 -19.40 -4.13 -30.18
C TYR A 23 -18.52 -3.32 -29.20
N SER A 24 -17.94 -2.21 -29.66
CA SER A 24 -17.15 -1.31 -28.81
C SER A 24 -18.00 -0.67 -27.71
N VAL A 25 -19.24 -0.28 -28.00
CA VAL A 25 -20.18 0.25 -26.99
C VAL A 25 -20.50 -0.82 -25.94
N PHE A 26 -20.75 -2.06 -26.36
CA PHE A 26 -21.02 -3.18 -25.46
C PHE A 26 -19.81 -3.54 -24.57
N LEU A 27 -18.60 -3.56 -25.12
CA LEU A 27 -17.38 -3.75 -24.33
C LEU A 27 -17.17 -2.59 -23.36
N ARG A 28 -17.44 -1.35 -23.79
CA ARG A 28 -17.34 -0.17 -22.95
C ARG A 28 -18.33 -0.20 -21.79
N SER A 29 -19.57 -0.65 -22.01
CA SER A 29 -20.56 -0.75 -20.92
C SER A 29 -20.10 -1.74 -19.85
N GLN A 30 -19.61 -2.93 -20.24
CA GLN A 30 -19.07 -3.90 -19.29
C GLN A 30 -17.85 -3.36 -18.54
N TYR A 31 -16.95 -2.66 -19.24
CA TYR A 31 -15.79 -2.03 -18.61
C TYR A 31 -16.19 -0.98 -17.55
N ILE A 32 -17.21 -0.17 -17.84
CA ILE A 32 -17.72 0.84 -16.90
C ILE A 32 -18.34 0.18 -15.67
N GLU A 33 -19.08 -0.92 -15.85
CA GLU A 33 -19.73 -1.66 -14.76
C GLU A 33 -18.70 -2.27 -13.81
N ILE A 34 -17.71 -3.00 -14.34
CA ILE A 34 -16.62 -3.57 -13.55
C ILE A 34 -15.86 -2.47 -12.79
N LYS A 35 -15.57 -1.33 -13.44
CA LYS A 35 -14.89 -0.21 -12.78
C LYS A 35 -15.73 0.38 -11.64
N LYS A 36 -17.04 0.44 -11.81
CA LYS A 36 -17.97 0.94 -10.79
C LYS A 36 -18.02 -0.01 -9.59
N GLU A 37 -18.08 -1.32 -9.83
CA GLU A 37 -18.06 -2.34 -8.78
C GLU A 37 -16.74 -2.33 -8.02
N ASN A 38 -15.59 -2.31 -8.71
CA ASN A 38 -14.28 -2.19 -8.08
C ASN A 38 -14.18 -0.93 -7.21
N LYS A 39 -14.64 0.22 -7.71
CA LYS A 39 -14.66 1.46 -6.92
C LYS A 39 -15.53 1.31 -5.67
N LYS A 40 -16.70 0.68 -5.80
CA LYS A 40 -17.61 0.45 -4.67
C LYS A 40 -16.95 -0.44 -3.61
N ILE A 41 -16.34 -1.55 -4.01
CA ILE A 41 -15.64 -2.46 -3.10
C ILE A 41 -14.51 -1.73 -2.36
N LEU A 42 -13.71 -0.91 -3.07
CA LEU A 42 -12.64 -0.13 -2.44
C LEU A 42 -13.20 0.88 -1.44
N THR A 43 -14.26 1.60 -1.79
CA THR A 43 -14.93 2.54 -0.87
C THR A 43 -15.54 1.83 0.34
N GLU A 44 -16.10 0.63 0.16
CA GLU A 44 -16.60 -0.17 1.28
C GLU A 44 -15.44 -0.62 2.19
N LEU A 45 -14.33 -1.06 1.61
CA LEU A 45 -13.14 -1.46 2.36
C LEU A 45 -12.52 -0.28 3.12
N ASP A 46 -12.50 0.92 2.54
CA ASP A 46 -12.04 2.14 3.21
C ASP A 46 -12.82 2.41 4.50
N ASN A 47 -14.11 2.03 4.57
CA ASN A 47 -14.90 2.20 5.80
C ASN A 47 -14.50 1.22 6.92
N PHE A 48 -13.74 0.16 6.61
CA PHE A 48 -13.33 -0.89 7.55
C PHE A 48 -11.82 -1.00 7.70
N THR A 49 -11.06 -0.11 7.08
CA THR A 49 -9.61 -0.09 7.14
C THR A 49 -9.13 1.26 7.61
N SER A 50 -7.92 1.30 8.15
CA SER A 50 -7.24 2.54 8.46
C SER A 50 -6.02 2.73 7.57
N HIS A 51 -5.55 3.96 7.44
CA HIS A 51 -4.36 4.34 6.69
C HIS A 51 -3.33 4.97 7.62
N VAL A 52 -2.08 4.54 7.47
CA VAL A 52 -0.94 5.03 8.26
C VAL A 52 0.25 5.31 7.36
N ASP A 53 1.14 6.19 7.82
CA ASP A 53 2.42 6.44 7.18
C ASP A 53 3.54 5.84 8.03
N LEU A 54 4.40 5.03 7.40
CA LEU A 54 5.52 4.39 8.08
C LEU A 54 6.84 4.72 7.39
N MET A 55 7.78 5.28 8.15
CA MET A 55 9.15 5.55 7.70
C MET A 55 10.12 4.48 8.24
N ILE A 56 11.09 4.06 7.43
CA ILE A 56 12.22 3.24 7.88
C ILE A 56 13.50 3.98 7.53
N ASP A 57 14.20 4.46 8.56
CA ASP A 57 15.52 5.10 8.48
C ASP A 57 16.59 4.09 8.90
N TYR A 58 17.45 3.70 7.97
CA TYR A 58 18.51 2.71 8.17
C TYR A 58 19.77 3.31 8.82
N GLY A 59 19.78 4.59 9.18
CA GLY A 59 20.91 5.24 9.86
C GLY A 59 22.12 5.52 8.98
N ASN A 60 22.17 4.94 7.77
CA ASN A 60 23.22 5.17 6.77
C ASN A 60 22.84 6.22 5.71
N GLY A 61 21.76 7.00 5.96
CA GLY A 61 21.18 7.96 5.02
C GLY A 61 20.13 7.37 4.08
N THR A 62 19.93 6.05 4.09
CA THR A 62 18.80 5.42 3.37
C THR A 62 17.54 5.55 4.20
N ILE A 63 16.53 6.22 3.64
CA ILE A 63 15.21 6.39 4.25
C ILE A 63 14.15 5.95 3.26
N ILE A 64 13.24 5.09 3.68
CA ILE A 64 12.11 4.61 2.89
C ILE A 64 10.81 5.03 3.58
N TRP A 65 9.86 5.54 2.79
CA TRP A 65 8.52 5.89 3.25
C TRP A 65 7.48 4.97 2.61
N TYR A 66 6.60 4.42 3.44
CA TYR A 66 5.41 3.66 3.07
C TYR A 66 4.18 4.48 3.43
N ASN A 67 3.80 5.37 2.50
CA ASN A 67 2.70 6.30 2.70
C ASN A 67 1.36 5.66 2.39
N ASN A 68 0.33 6.03 3.14
CA ASN A 68 -1.04 5.55 2.99
C ASN A 68 -1.12 4.02 3.00
N THR A 69 -0.33 3.39 3.90
CA THR A 69 -0.34 1.96 4.15
C THR A 69 -1.68 1.59 4.76
N ARG A 70 -2.46 0.76 4.06
CA ARG A 70 -3.76 0.29 4.54
C ARG A 70 -3.56 -0.80 5.58
N ILE A 71 -4.19 -0.64 6.73
CA ILE A 71 -4.10 -1.56 7.87
C ILE A 71 -5.50 -1.95 8.36
N ILE A 72 -5.57 -3.05 9.10
CA ILE A 72 -6.76 -3.35 9.89
C ILE A 72 -6.75 -2.41 11.11
N PRO A 73 -7.85 -1.72 11.45
CA PRO A 73 -7.88 -0.82 12.60
C PRO A 73 -7.50 -1.55 13.89
N GLY A 74 -6.58 -0.97 14.67
CA GLY A 74 -6.09 -1.58 15.90
C GLY A 74 -5.03 -2.66 15.69
N GLU A 75 -4.46 -2.77 14.50
CA GLU A 75 -3.30 -3.62 14.24
C GLU A 75 -2.03 -3.09 14.92
N SER A 76 -1.16 -3.99 15.36
CA SER A 76 0.09 -3.59 16.03
C SER A 76 1.14 -3.11 15.02
N LEU A 77 1.98 -2.15 15.44
CA LEU A 77 3.12 -1.66 14.64
C LEU A 77 3.99 -2.81 14.14
N LEU A 78 4.21 -3.86 14.94
CA LEU A 78 4.95 -5.04 14.53
C LEU A 78 4.32 -5.71 13.30
N ASN A 79 3.02 -5.97 13.32
CA ASN A 79 2.34 -6.64 12.21
C ASN A 79 2.36 -5.79 10.95
N VAL A 80 2.05 -4.50 11.08
CA VAL A 80 2.11 -3.57 9.95
C VAL A 80 3.51 -3.50 9.34
N THR A 81 4.56 -3.55 10.18
CA THR A 81 5.94 -3.57 9.69
C THR A 81 6.26 -4.86 8.94
N ARG A 82 5.74 -6.01 9.40
CA ARG A 82 5.92 -7.32 8.75
C ARG A 82 5.22 -7.45 7.40
N ASP A 83 4.19 -6.65 7.15
CA ASP A 83 3.49 -6.63 5.86
C ASP A 83 4.27 -5.88 4.77
N ILE A 84 5.15 -4.95 5.16
CA ILE A 84 5.86 -4.04 4.25
C ILE A 84 7.37 -4.27 4.21
N ALA A 85 7.93 -5.00 5.19
CA ALA A 85 9.34 -5.29 5.33
C ALA A 85 9.57 -6.69 5.90
N ASP A 86 10.74 -7.26 5.62
CA ASP A 86 11.19 -8.48 6.27
C ASP A 86 11.69 -8.15 7.68
N VAL A 87 11.12 -8.78 8.71
CA VAL A 87 11.38 -8.42 10.11
C VAL A 87 11.66 -9.67 10.92
N GLU A 88 12.83 -9.71 11.55
CA GLU A 88 13.14 -10.67 12.60
C GLU A 88 13.00 -10.01 13.97
N TYR A 89 12.42 -10.73 14.93
CA TYR A 89 12.14 -10.18 16.25
C TYR A 89 12.19 -11.23 17.34
N THR A 90 12.45 -10.77 18.56
CA THR A 90 12.42 -11.59 19.78
C THR A 90 11.28 -11.12 20.67
N VAL A 91 10.45 -12.05 21.12
CA VAL A 91 9.37 -11.75 22.08
C VAL A 91 9.89 -12.01 23.50
N SER A 92 9.70 -11.04 24.38
CA SER A 92 10.02 -11.14 25.80
C SER A 92 8.87 -10.64 26.67
N GLU A 93 8.95 -10.82 27.98
CA GLU A 93 7.96 -10.29 28.94
C GLU A 93 7.84 -8.76 28.88
N PHE A 94 8.92 -8.07 28.51
CA PHE A 94 8.97 -6.61 28.37
C PHE A 94 8.37 -6.12 27.04
N GLY A 95 8.20 -7.00 26.06
CA GLY A 95 7.64 -6.69 24.75
C GLY A 95 8.42 -7.32 23.61
N THR A 96 8.03 -6.97 22.38
CA THR A 96 8.73 -7.39 21.17
C THR A 96 9.90 -6.48 20.88
N PHE A 97 11.09 -7.07 20.79
CA PHE A 97 12.32 -6.43 20.38
C PHE A 97 12.60 -6.78 18.91
N ILE A 98 12.92 -5.79 18.08
CA ILE A 98 13.23 -6.00 16.67
C ILE A 98 14.71 -6.32 16.53
N ASN A 99 15.01 -7.51 16.01
CA ASN A 99 16.37 -7.95 15.75
C ASN A 99 16.86 -7.41 14.40
N SER A 100 16.02 -7.41 13.36
CA SER A 100 16.41 -6.94 12.04
C SER A 100 15.22 -6.43 11.23
N ILE A 101 15.48 -5.51 10.30
CA ILE A 101 14.52 -5.05 9.28
C ILE A 101 15.23 -5.06 7.92
N ASN A 102 14.64 -5.75 6.93
CA ASN A 102 15.18 -5.93 5.58
C ASN A 102 16.65 -6.38 5.57
N GLY A 103 17.00 -7.33 6.46
CA GLY A 103 18.36 -7.88 6.59
C GLY A 103 19.37 -6.97 7.29
N VAL A 104 18.97 -5.80 7.78
CA VAL A 104 19.83 -4.94 8.61
C VAL A 104 19.63 -5.31 10.08
N GLU A 105 20.58 -6.06 10.61
CA GLU A 105 20.58 -6.56 11.99
C GLU A 105 20.97 -5.48 13.01
N GLY A 106 20.31 -5.51 14.16
CA GLY A 106 20.74 -4.85 15.38
C GLY A 106 22.08 -5.40 15.85
N THR A 107 22.93 -4.53 16.35
CA THR A 107 24.25 -4.84 16.90
C THR A 107 24.32 -4.40 18.36
N ASN A 108 25.46 -4.61 19.02
CA ASN A 108 25.65 -4.13 20.39
C ASN A 108 25.59 -2.60 20.53
N ASP A 109 25.92 -1.88 19.45
CA ASP A 109 26.04 -0.43 19.45
C ASP A 109 24.87 0.25 18.73
N ASN A 110 24.06 -0.48 17.96
CA ASN A 110 22.97 0.09 17.17
C ASN A 110 21.74 -0.81 17.19
N PHE A 111 20.56 -0.22 17.37
CA PHE A 111 19.30 -0.93 17.52
C PHE A 111 18.18 -0.28 16.70
N TRP A 112 17.14 -1.06 16.44
CA TRP A 112 15.91 -0.57 15.85
C TRP A 112 15.00 0.04 16.91
N ILE A 113 14.81 1.35 16.85
CA ILE A 113 13.93 2.09 17.77
C ILE A 113 12.80 2.72 16.97
N TRP A 114 11.58 2.62 17.48
CA TRP A 114 10.44 3.25 16.83
C TRP A 114 10.07 4.59 17.47
N TYR A 115 9.51 5.46 16.65
CA TYR A 115 9.02 6.79 17.02
C TYR A 115 7.63 7.00 16.44
N GLN A 116 6.85 7.85 17.08
CA GLN A 116 5.57 8.34 16.57
C GLN A 116 5.66 9.84 16.37
N TYR A 117 5.07 10.32 15.29
CA TYR A 117 4.98 11.74 14.99
C TYR A 117 3.60 12.26 15.43
N GLU A 118 3.62 13.23 16.34
CA GLU A 118 2.42 13.97 16.75
C GLU A 118 2.69 15.48 16.55
N ASP A 119 3.36 16.11 17.51
CA ASP A 119 3.89 17.49 17.41
C ASP A 119 5.41 17.52 17.19
N GLY A 120 5.96 16.40 16.70
CA GLY A 120 7.38 16.08 16.64
C GLY A 120 7.60 14.57 16.82
N TRP A 121 8.83 14.12 16.60
CA TRP A 121 9.19 12.70 16.76
C TRP A 121 9.37 12.34 18.24
N ASN A 122 8.45 11.53 18.76
CA ASN A 122 8.48 11.03 20.12
C ASN A 122 8.88 9.56 20.12
N MET A 123 9.88 9.19 20.94
CA MET A 123 10.30 7.80 21.07
C MET A 123 9.17 6.95 21.66
N GLY A 124 8.99 5.77 21.08
CA GLY A 124 8.05 4.79 21.58
C GLY A 124 8.44 4.21 22.94
N LEU A 125 7.50 4.22 23.89
CA LEU A 125 7.73 3.73 25.26
C LEU A 125 7.32 2.26 25.46
N THR A 126 6.83 1.60 24.42
CA THR A 126 6.37 0.21 24.47
C THR A 126 7.02 -0.60 23.36
N GLY A 127 7.06 -1.93 23.50
CA GLY A 127 7.47 -2.79 22.38
C GLY A 127 6.49 -2.69 21.20
N ALA A 128 6.96 -2.86 19.97
CA ALA A 128 6.15 -2.66 18.77
C ALA A 128 4.91 -3.57 18.67
N GLY A 129 4.93 -4.73 19.33
CA GLY A 129 3.75 -5.60 19.45
C GLY A 129 2.62 -5.05 20.36
N LYS A 130 2.89 -3.98 21.12
CA LYS A 130 1.94 -3.32 22.03
C LYS A 130 1.54 -1.90 21.58
N LYS A 131 2.11 -1.38 20.49
CA LYS A 131 1.67 -0.12 19.87
C LYS A 131 0.63 -0.45 18.79
N TYR A 132 -0.63 -0.15 19.08
CA TYR A 132 -1.72 -0.27 18.10
C TYR A 132 -1.85 1.02 17.29
N LEU A 133 -1.99 0.87 15.98
CA LEU A 133 -2.08 1.98 15.05
C LEU A 133 -3.53 2.32 14.71
N HIS A 134 -3.76 3.61 14.48
CA HIS A 134 -5.06 4.19 14.12
C HIS A 134 -4.96 5.03 12.85
N GLU A 135 -6.11 5.40 12.30
CA GLU A 135 -6.20 6.27 11.12
C GLU A 135 -5.34 7.53 11.28
N GLY A 136 -4.47 7.77 10.29
CA GLY A 136 -3.60 8.94 10.22
C GLY A 136 -2.35 8.87 11.10
N ASP A 137 -2.11 7.77 11.81
CA ASP A 137 -0.86 7.62 12.57
C ASP A 137 0.35 7.69 11.63
N VAL A 138 1.36 8.44 12.06
CA VAL A 138 2.65 8.54 11.39
C VAL A 138 3.71 7.99 12.34
N VAL A 139 4.40 6.94 11.93
CA VAL A 139 5.37 6.21 12.75
C VAL A 139 6.66 5.98 11.98
N SER A 140 7.76 5.77 12.69
CA SER A 140 9.03 5.47 12.06
C SER A 140 9.82 4.43 12.81
N TRP A 141 10.55 3.59 12.08
CA TRP A 141 11.70 2.86 12.57
C TRP A 141 12.97 3.65 12.26
N LYS A 142 13.86 3.75 13.24
CA LYS A 142 15.19 4.32 13.08
C LYS A 142 16.24 3.37 13.61
N TYR A 143 17.21 3.06 12.77
CA TYR A 143 18.42 2.35 13.15
C TYR A 143 19.42 3.37 13.73
N SER A 144 19.62 3.35 15.04
CA SER A 144 20.50 4.30 15.73
C SER A 144 21.20 3.63 16.89
N ASP A 145 22.31 4.21 17.30
CA ASP A 145 22.84 3.99 18.64
C ASP A 145 21.81 4.35 19.71
N SER A 146 21.76 3.53 20.77
CA SER A 146 21.06 3.92 21.98
C SER A 146 21.91 5.01 22.65
N TYR A 147 21.38 6.23 22.72
CA TYR A 147 21.90 7.45 23.38
C TYR A 147 23.28 7.40 24.06
#